data_AF-A0A0Q4R4G1-F1
#
_entry.id   AF-A0A0Q4R4G1-F1
#
_cell.length_a   1.000
_cell.length_b   1.000
_cell.length_c   1.000
_cell.angle_alpha   90.00
_cell.angle_beta   90.00
_cell.angle_gamma   90.00
#
_symmetry.space_group_name_H-M   'P 1'
#
loop_
_entity.id
_entity.type
_entity.pdbx_description
1 polymer ?
#
loop_
_entity_poly.entity_id
_entity_poly.type
_entity_poly.pdbx_seq_one_letter_code
_entity_poly.pdbx_strand_id
1 'polypeptide(L)'
;MKKRMITAAFTASLLLGSVSASIPTVMAAQSATVDAGVNFRSAPAASAPVIRMLKKGEQVTILDASNAYWYKLQDSSGRTGYASPSYFSVSSVAKPNTATGTIQKSVAFRTGASLSASRIRFLQAGEQVAIVSQPNGSWYEIKDSSGQAGFVSSQSQYISVSGNVSSGGSGSGGSGSGSGSSAPSTGSVESVIAAGLKYLGTPYEYGSSRSTTSTFDCSDFVRQAFLDGVGIKLPADSRGQGEYITQRGKAVSDWRQLKRGDLMFFMSYKGSKASAYAGTNKASATITHDGIYLGDGKILHTYSNEAGGVTISSIAGTHWEYRFLYGGSAL
;
A
#
# COMPACT_ATOMS: atom_id res chain seq x y z
N MET A 1 -75.01 11.90 29.71
CA MET A 1 -75.44 12.69 28.52
C MET A 1 -74.33 12.67 27.46
N LYS A 2 -74.64 12.86 26.16
CA LYS A 2 -73.64 12.96 25.08
C LYS A 2 -73.25 14.42 24.80
N LYS A 3 -71.96 14.70 24.62
CA LYS A 3 -71.36 15.84 23.88
C LYS A 3 -69.86 15.47 23.70
N ARG A 4 -69.41 14.99 22.53
CA ARG A 4 -69.14 15.67 21.24
C ARG A 4 -67.84 16.48 21.22
N MET A 5 -67.02 16.19 20.21
CA MET A 5 -65.73 16.83 19.90
C MET A 5 -65.89 18.27 19.42
N ILE A 6 -64.78 19.02 19.41
CA ILE A 6 -64.38 19.90 18.29
C ILE A 6 -62.86 19.82 18.15
N THR A 7 -62.36 19.93 16.91
CA THR A 7 -60.95 19.81 16.54
C THR A 7 -60.31 21.19 16.38
N ALA A 8 -59.03 21.33 16.73
CA ALA A 8 -58.16 22.39 16.21
C ALA A 8 -56.83 21.76 15.81
N ALA A 9 -56.47 21.85 14.52
CA ALA A 9 -55.24 21.29 13.98
C ALA A 9 -54.25 22.42 13.65
N PHE A 10 -52.98 22.25 14.00
CA PHE A 10 -51.88 23.10 13.56
C PHE A 10 -50.81 22.22 12.91
N THR A 11 -50.85 22.12 11.58
CA THR A 11 -49.90 21.32 10.79
C THR A 11 -48.61 22.09 10.55
N ALA A 12 -47.67 21.97 11.49
CA ALA A 12 -46.32 22.49 11.32
C ALA A 12 -45.47 21.51 10.47
N SER A 13 -45.58 21.62 9.14
CA SER A 13 -44.76 20.84 8.19
C SER A 13 -43.30 21.30 8.19
N LEU A 14 -42.53 20.87 9.19
CA LEU A 14 -41.09 21.14 9.25
C LEU A 14 -40.33 20.17 8.31
N LEU A 15 -40.01 20.66 7.11
CA LEU A 15 -39.12 19.99 6.15
C LEU A 15 -37.68 19.95 6.70
N LEU A 16 -37.38 18.96 7.54
CA LEU A 16 -36.03 18.62 7.96
C LEU A 16 -35.24 18.05 6.77
N GLY A 17 -34.63 18.94 5.99
CA GLY A 17 -33.71 18.57 4.92
C GLY A 17 -32.55 17.74 5.49
N SER A 18 -32.35 16.55 4.94
CA SER A 18 -31.33 15.61 5.39
C SER A 18 -29.92 16.14 5.09
N VAL A 19 -29.29 16.77 6.08
CA VAL A 19 -27.87 17.10 6.04
C VAL A 19 -27.04 15.83 6.11
N SER A 20 -26.60 15.35 4.94
CA SER A 20 -25.67 14.22 4.81
C SER A 20 -24.28 14.60 5.35
N ALA A 21 -24.12 14.57 6.68
CA ALA A 21 -22.85 14.75 7.35
C ALA A 21 -21.90 13.62 6.95
N SER A 22 -20.84 13.95 6.20
CA SER A 22 -19.80 13.01 5.80
C SER A 22 -19.01 12.55 7.02
N ILE A 23 -19.25 11.30 7.43
CA ILE A 23 -18.60 10.69 8.60
C ILE A 23 -17.09 10.56 8.35
N PRO A 24 -16.21 11.02 9.27
CA PRO A 24 -14.77 10.81 9.14
C PRO A 24 -14.42 9.32 9.31
N THR A 25 -13.75 8.74 8.33
CA THR A 25 -13.27 7.35 8.38
C THR A 25 -12.11 7.20 9.36
N VAL A 26 -12.41 6.82 10.60
CA VAL A 26 -11.42 6.27 11.53
C VAL A 26 -10.95 4.91 11.05
N MET A 27 -9.64 4.74 10.84
CA MET A 27 -9.07 3.43 10.52
C MET A 27 -8.95 2.56 11.77
N ALA A 28 -9.16 1.25 11.60
CA ALA A 28 -8.93 0.28 12.66
C ALA A 28 -7.43 0.06 12.87
N ALA A 29 -7.01 0.06 14.13
CA ALA A 29 -5.65 -0.27 14.53
C ALA A 29 -5.37 -1.77 14.35
N GLN A 30 -4.20 -2.13 13.82
CA GLN A 30 -3.87 -3.48 13.34
C GLN A 30 -2.63 -4.04 14.05
N SER A 31 -2.69 -5.25 14.58
CA SER A 31 -1.52 -5.91 15.17
C SER A 31 -0.55 -6.40 14.09
N ALA A 32 0.75 -6.20 14.30
CA ALA A 32 1.81 -6.64 13.39
C ALA A 32 3.04 -7.16 14.14
N THR A 33 3.68 -8.17 13.56
CA THR A 33 4.90 -8.81 14.09
C THR A 33 6.13 -8.23 13.42
N VAL A 34 7.18 -7.90 14.18
CA VAL A 34 8.47 -7.44 13.64
C VAL A 34 9.26 -8.61 13.04
N ASP A 35 9.48 -8.61 11.73
CA ASP A 35 10.14 -9.71 11.01
C ASP A 35 11.67 -9.63 11.02
N ALA A 36 12.20 -8.42 11.14
CA ALA A 36 13.62 -8.11 11.31
C ALA A 36 13.75 -6.85 12.18
N GLY A 37 14.82 -6.76 12.98
CA GLY A 37 14.95 -5.68 13.96
C GLY A 37 15.06 -4.30 13.31
N VAL A 38 14.24 -3.35 13.78
CA VAL A 38 14.02 -2.06 13.11
C VAL A 38 14.04 -0.89 14.09
N ASN A 39 14.54 0.27 13.64
CA ASN A 39 14.58 1.49 14.43
C ASN A 39 13.19 2.14 14.55
N PHE A 40 12.65 2.21 15.77
CA PHE A 40 11.45 2.97 16.12
C PHE A 40 11.83 4.44 16.27
N ARG A 41 11.24 5.34 15.48
CA ARG A 41 11.62 6.76 15.41
C ARG A 41 10.51 7.69 15.89
N SER A 42 10.86 8.89 16.32
CA SER A 42 9.91 9.91 16.79
C SER A 42 9.08 10.57 15.67
N ALA A 43 9.50 10.47 14.42
CA ALA A 43 8.80 11.01 13.25
C ALA A 43 8.99 10.09 12.01
N PRO A 44 8.12 10.16 10.99
CA PRO A 44 8.19 9.34 9.78
C PRO A 44 9.29 9.83 8.81
N ALA A 45 10.55 9.79 9.25
CA ALA A 45 11.72 10.18 8.48
C ALA A 45 12.98 9.40 8.90
N ALA A 46 13.84 9.06 7.94
CA ALA A 46 15.07 8.29 8.20
C ALA A 46 16.10 9.04 9.07
N SER A 47 16.02 10.38 9.10
CA SER A 47 16.82 11.27 9.94
C SER A 47 16.23 11.51 11.34
N ALA A 48 15.00 11.05 11.62
CA ALA A 48 14.35 11.30 12.91
C ALA A 48 15.03 10.51 14.04
N PRO A 49 15.15 11.08 15.26
CA PRO A 49 15.71 10.40 16.43
C PRO A 49 15.11 9.02 16.67
N VAL A 50 15.98 8.04 16.97
CA VAL A 50 15.59 6.68 17.32
C VAL A 50 15.18 6.65 18.80
N ILE A 51 13.94 6.24 19.06
CA ILE A 51 13.40 6.01 20.42
C ILE A 51 14.03 4.72 20.99
N ARG A 52 14.00 3.65 20.20
CA ARG A 52 14.58 2.32 20.50
C ARG A 52 14.58 1.44 19.26
N MET A 53 15.27 0.29 19.33
CA MET A 53 15.18 -0.76 18.31
C MET A 53 14.08 -1.77 18.70
N LEU A 54 13.09 -1.96 17.83
CA LEU A 54 12.13 -3.08 17.95
C LEU A 54 12.85 -4.37 17.55
N LYS A 55 12.63 -5.46 18.29
CA LYS A 55 13.31 -6.74 18.08
C LYS A 55 12.51 -7.65 17.16
N LYS A 56 13.17 -8.54 16.42
CA LYS A 56 12.49 -9.61 15.67
C LYS A 56 11.60 -10.44 16.62
N GLY A 57 10.36 -10.70 16.20
CA GLY A 57 9.32 -11.37 16.99
C GLY A 57 8.55 -10.46 17.95
N GLU A 58 8.91 -9.18 18.07
CA GLU A 58 8.17 -8.22 18.89
C GLU A 58 6.82 -7.86 18.24
N GLN A 59 5.78 -7.72 19.07
CA GLN A 59 4.43 -7.33 18.64
C GLN A 59 4.23 -5.83 18.82
N VAL A 60 3.65 -5.18 17.81
CA VAL A 60 3.27 -3.76 17.84
C VAL A 60 1.89 -3.56 17.22
N THR A 61 1.26 -2.44 17.52
CA THR A 61 -0.02 -2.05 16.91
C THR A 61 0.19 -0.92 15.91
N ILE A 62 -0.08 -1.16 14.63
CA ILE A 62 -0.20 -0.11 13.61
C ILE A 62 -1.44 0.72 13.96
N LEU A 63 -1.23 1.99 14.31
CA LEU A 63 -2.29 2.95 14.55
C LEU A 63 -2.73 3.68 13.27
N ASP A 64 -1.80 3.87 12.34
CA ASP A 64 -2.01 4.60 11.09
C ASP A 64 -0.92 4.24 10.06
N ALA A 65 -1.28 4.29 8.77
CA ALA A 65 -0.35 4.18 7.65
C ALA A 65 0.00 5.58 7.13
N SER A 66 0.69 6.37 7.97
CA SER A 66 0.94 7.81 7.78
C SER A 66 1.63 8.18 6.46
N ASN A 67 2.25 7.19 5.79
CA ASN A 67 2.42 7.11 4.34
C ASN A 67 2.91 5.70 3.96
N ALA A 68 3.08 5.43 2.67
CA ALA A 68 3.52 4.12 2.15
C ALA A 68 4.92 3.64 2.62
N TYR A 69 5.69 4.45 3.37
CA TYR A 69 7.03 4.12 3.86
C TYR A 69 7.14 4.18 5.39
N TRP A 70 6.06 4.56 6.09
CA TRP A 70 6.05 4.71 7.54
C TRP A 70 4.69 4.32 8.12
N TYR A 71 4.66 3.19 8.82
CA TYR A 71 3.59 2.92 9.78
C TYR A 71 3.84 3.75 11.04
N LYS A 72 2.78 4.38 11.55
CA LYS A 72 2.70 4.85 12.93
C LYS A 72 2.34 3.65 13.81
N LEU A 73 3.23 3.30 14.71
CA LEU A 73 3.12 2.12 15.56
C LEU A 73 3.00 2.52 17.02
N GLN A 74 2.40 1.64 17.81
CA GLN A 74 2.42 1.65 19.26
C GLN A 74 3.16 0.41 19.76
N ASP A 75 4.13 0.60 20.65
CA ASP A 75 4.81 -0.52 21.34
C ASP A 75 3.97 -1.05 22.52
N SER A 76 4.37 -2.20 23.07
CA SER A 76 3.68 -2.83 24.21
C SER A 76 3.71 -2.03 25.52
N SER A 77 4.47 -0.92 25.58
CA SER A 77 4.45 0.04 26.68
C SER A 77 3.61 1.30 26.37
N GLY A 78 2.84 1.27 25.28
CA GLY A 78 1.95 2.35 24.87
C GLY A 78 2.64 3.51 24.14
N ARG A 79 3.97 3.48 23.94
CA ARG A 79 4.68 4.57 23.25
C ARG A 79 4.37 4.54 21.76
N THR A 80 4.14 5.71 21.18
CA THR A 80 3.92 5.85 19.73
C THR A 80 5.17 6.38 19.02
N GLY A 81 5.36 5.94 17.78
CA GLY A 81 6.47 6.30 16.91
C GLY A 81 6.29 5.71 15.53
N TYR A 82 7.35 5.68 14.72
CA TYR A 82 7.28 5.31 13.30
C TYR A 82 8.39 4.34 12.91
N ALA A 83 8.07 3.38 12.04
CA ALA A 83 9.04 2.49 11.38
C ALA A 83 8.56 2.07 9.98
N SER A 84 9.45 1.53 9.16
CA SER A 84 9.13 1.14 7.77
C SER A 84 8.25 -0.11 7.72
N PRO A 85 7.13 -0.13 6.95
CA PRO A 85 6.29 -1.30 6.73
C PRO A 85 7.03 -2.59 6.36
N SER A 86 8.17 -2.46 5.66
CA SER A 86 9.01 -3.59 5.20
C SER A 86 9.58 -4.49 6.31
N TYR A 87 9.45 -4.11 7.59
CA TYR A 87 9.91 -4.89 8.74
C TYR A 87 8.76 -5.57 9.50
N PHE A 88 7.53 -5.55 8.97
CA PHE A 88 6.33 -6.00 9.69
C PHE A 88 5.45 -6.97 8.90
N SER A 89 5.28 -8.18 9.42
CA SER A 89 4.19 -9.07 9.00
C SER A 89 2.90 -8.63 9.67
N VAL A 90 2.05 -7.96 8.89
CA VAL A 90 0.70 -7.54 9.29
C VAL A 90 -0.27 -8.70 9.13
N SER A 91 -1.06 -9.00 10.16
CA SER A 91 -2.21 -9.90 10.00
C SER A 91 -3.33 -9.17 9.24
N SER A 92 -3.59 -9.58 8.00
CA SER A 92 -4.54 -9.01 7.02
C SER A 92 -5.99 -8.89 7.53
N VAL A 93 -6.93 -8.10 6.96
CA VAL A 93 -7.15 -7.57 5.58
C VAL A 93 -7.82 -6.15 5.66
N ALA A 94 -8.38 -5.41 4.67
CA ALA A 94 -8.69 -5.55 3.22
C ALA A 94 -8.92 -4.16 2.55
N LYS A 95 -9.00 -4.12 1.21
CA LYS A 95 -9.64 -3.04 0.39
C LYS A 95 -11.15 -3.38 0.21
N PRO A 96 -12.11 -2.43 0.18
CA PRO A 96 -13.54 -2.76 0.27
C PRO A 96 -14.06 -3.65 -0.88
N ASN A 97 -14.76 -4.72 -0.49
CA ASN A 97 -15.56 -5.57 -1.38
C ASN A 97 -16.98 -5.03 -1.57
N THR A 98 -17.63 -5.40 -2.68
CA THR A 98 -19.02 -5.04 -3.03
C THR A 98 -19.98 -6.24 -2.96
N ALA A 99 -19.55 -7.37 -2.38
CA ALA A 99 -20.38 -8.56 -2.25
C ALA A 99 -21.45 -8.40 -1.15
N THR A 100 -22.58 -9.08 -1.33
CA THR A 100 -23.71 -9.06 -0.38
C THR A 100 -24.16 -10.46 -0.03
N GLY A 101 -24.78 -10.60 1.14
CA GLY A 101 -25.34 -11.84 1.63
C GLY A 101 -26.79 -11.67 2.06
N THR A 102 -27.60 -12.71 1.87
CA THR A 102 -28.93 -12.85 2.46
C THR A 102 -28.92 -14.01 3.42
N ILE A 103 -29.39 -13.78 4.64
CA ILE A 103 -29.42 -14.79 5.70
C ILE A 103 -30.59 -15.76 5.46
N GLN A 104 -30.27 -17.04 5.37
CA GLN A 104 -31.23 -18.11 5.03
C GLN A 104 -31.91 -18.70 6.28
N LYS A 105 -31.22 -18.66 7.43
CA LYS A 105 -31.70 -19.18 8.71
C LYS A 105 -31.08 -18.38 9.86
N SER A 106 -31.82 -18.21 10.96
CA SER A 106 -31.35 -17.43 12.11
C SER A 106 -29.98 -17.93 12.60
N VAL A 107 -29.02 -17.03 12.70
CA VAL A 107 -27.59 -17.36 12.89
C VAL A 107 -26.92 -16.36 13.83
N ALA A 108 -25.98 -16.82 14.64
CA ALA A 108 -25.26 -15.97 15.58
C ALA A 108 -24.29 -15.03 14.86
N PHE A 109 -24.52 -13.73 14.97
CA PHE A 109 -23.57 -12.68 14.60
C PHE A 109 -22.52 -12.54 15.71
N ARG A 110 -21.22 -12.62 15.39
CA ARG A 110 -20.15 -12.73 16.40
C ARG A 110 -19.05 -11.70 16.24
N THR A 111 -18.35 -11.43 17.34
CA THR A 111 -17.17 -10.55 17.38
C THR A 111 -15.90 -11.16 16.76
N GLY A 112 -15.93 -12.44 16.35
CA GLY A 112 -14.80 -13.16 15.77
C GLY A 112 -15.23 -14.39 14.97
N ALA A 113 -14.36 -14.84 14.07
CA ALA A 113 -14.58 -16.00 13.18
C ALA A 113 -14.43 -17.36 13.92
N SER A 114 -15.16 -17.56 15.03
CA SER A 114 -15.16 -18.81 15.79
C SER A 114 -16.48 -19.05 16.53
N LEU A 115 -16.72 -20.31 16.93
CA LEU A 115 -17.88 -20.67 17.76
C LEU A 115 -17.72 -20.22 19.24
N SER A 116 -16.50 -19.89 19.66
CA SER A 116 -16.19 -19.36 21.00
C SER A 116 -16.28 -17.83 21.10
N ALA A 117 -16.25 -17.10 19.98
CA ALA A 117 -16.34 -15.65 19.97
C ALA A 117 -17.72 -15.15 20.45
N SER A 118 -17.74 -14.05 21.20
CA SER A 118 -18.94 -13.44 21.77
C SER A 118 -20.01 -13.16 20.70
N ARG A 119 -21.27 -13.49 20.99
CA ARG A 119 -22.40 -13.22 20.10
C ARG A 119 -22.88 -11.78 20.32
N ILE A 120 -22.86 -10.98 19.25
CA ILE A 120 -23.38 -9.62 19.19
C ILE A 120 -24.91 -9.68 19.27
N ARG A 121 -25.52 -10.42 18.35
CA ARG A 121 -26.96 -10.73 18.29
C ARG A 121 -27.21 -11.97 17.43
N PHE A 122 -28.47 -12.27 17.13
CA PHE A 122 -28.82 -13.14 16.01
C PHE A 122 -29.17 -12.28 14.78
N LEU A 123 -28.70 -12.69 13.60
CA LEU A 123 -29.26 -12.25 12.32
C LEU A 123 -30.51 -13.09 12.04
N GLN A 124 -31.51 -12.51 11.38
CA GLN A 124 -32.77 -13.20 11.06
C GLN A 124 -32.84 -13.68 9.62
N ALA A 125 -33.68 -14.68 9.34
CA ALA A 125 -33.90 -15.13 7.96
C ALA A 125 -34.52 -13.99 7.13
N GLY A 126 -34.00 -13.80 5.90
CA GLY A 126 -34.31 -12.66 5.04
C GLY A 126 -33.47 -11.40 5.29
N GLU A 127 -32.64 -11.35 6.34
CA GLU A 127 -31.79 -10.19 6.63
C GLU A 127 -30.66 -10.05 5.59
N GLN A 128 -30.44 -8.84 5.08
CA GLN A 128 -29.37 -8.52 4.13
C GLN A 128 -28.14 -7.93 4.82
N VAL A 129 -26.96 -8.34 4.39
CA VAL A 129 -25.65 -7.93 4.93
C VAL A 129 -24.64 -7.67 3.81
N ALA A 130 -23.71 -6.74 4.02
CA ALA A 130 -22.58 -6.53 3.13
C ALA A 130 -21.40 -7.42 3.56
N ILE A 131 -20.70 -8.06 2.62
CA ILE A 131 -19.60 -8.98 2.92
C ILE A 131 -18.27 -8.25 2.75
N VAL A 132 -17.52 -8.13 3.84
CA VAL A 132 -16.25 -7.41 3.91
C VAL A 132 -15.09 -8.29 3.45
N SER A 133 -15.03 -9.54 3.93
CA SER A 133 -13.99 -10.51 3.56
C SER A 133 -14.46 -11.96 3.82
N GLN A 134 -13.75 -12.95 3.25
CA GLN A 134 -13.84 -14.33 3.71
C GLN A 134 -12.51 -14.74 4.37
N PRO A 135 -12.35 -14.61 5.70
CA PRO A 135 -11.10 -14.91 6.40
C PRO A 135 -10.73 -16.40 6.44
N ASN A 136 -11.65 -17.31 6.11
CA ASN A 136 -11.40 -18.74 5.86
C ASN A 136 -12.65 -19.41 5.27
N GLY A 137 -12.55 -20.68 4.87
CA GLY A 137 -13.66 -21.44 4.29
C GLY A 137 -14.94 -21.53 5.14
N SER A 138 -14.89 -21.30 6.45
CA SER A 138 -15.99 -21.51 7.41
C SER A 138 -16.72 -20.24 7.88
N TRP A 139 -16.19 -19.05 7.56
CA TRP A 139 -16.69 -17.76 8.07
C TRP A 139 -16.59 -16.64 7.03
N TYR A 140 -17.61 -15.78 6.99
CA TYR A 140 -17.56 -14.45 6.35
C TYR A 140 -17.43 -13.36 7.42
N GLU A 141 -16.62 -12.35 7.12
CA GLU A 141 -16.71 -11.04 7.77
C GLU A 141 -17.78 -10.21 7.05
N ILE A 142 -18.68 -9.59 7.80
CA ILE A 142 -19.82 -8.85 7.27
C ILE A 142 -20.03 -7.52 8.00
N LYS A 143 -20.82 -6.64 7.40
CA LYS A 143 -21.50 -5.52 8.05
C LYS A 143 -23.02 -5.66 7.90
N ASP A 144 -23.74 -5.40 8.98
CA ASP A 144 -25.20 -5.32 8.96
C ASP A 144 -25.71 -3.94 8.48
N SER A 145 -27.03 -3.76 8.45
CA SER A 145 -27.68 -2.52 8.02
C SER A 145 -27.43 -1.31 8.94
N SER A 146 -26.90 -1.50 10.15
CA SER A 146 -26.42 -0.42 11.02
C SER A 146 -24.94 -0.06 10.78
N GLY A 147 -24.25 -0.82 9.92
CA GLY A 147 -22.81 -0.71 9.69
C GLY A 147 -21.94 -1.45 10.71
N GLN A 148 -22.54 -2.11 11.71
CA GLN A 148 -21.83 -2.92 12.70
C GLN A 148 -21.11 -4.08 11.98
N ALA A 149 -19.79 -4.17 12.20
CA ALA A 149 -18.97 -5.24 11.65
C ALA A 149 -18.92 -6.47 12.57
N GLY A 150 -18.71 -7.65 11.99
CA GLY A 150 -18.54 -8.90 12.72
C GLY A 150 -18.53 -10.11 11.79
N PHE A 151 -18.73 -11.30 12.34
CA PHE A 151 -18.58 -12.56 11.60
C PHE A 151 -19.83 -13.43 11.66
N VAL A 152 -20.08 -14.14 10.55
CA VAL A 152 -21.17 -15.11 10.35
C VAL A 152 -20.61 -16.38 9.69
N SER A 153 -21.20 -17.54 9.93
CA SER A 153 -20.75 -18.79 9.28
C SER A 153 -21.01 -18.73 7.78
N SER A 154 -20.07 -19.26 6.98
CA SER A 154 -20.17 -19.33 5.51
C SER A 154 -21.09 -20.44 4.99
N GLN A 155 -21.60 -21.31 5.86
CA GLN A 155 -22.42 -22.45 5.43
C GLN A 155 -23.72 -21.97 4.75
N SER A 156 -24.03 -22.56 3.59
CA SER A 156 -25.19 -22.21 2.76
C SER A 156 -26.54 -22.30 3.47
N GLN A 157 -26.66 -23.12 4.53
CA GLN A 157 -27.86 -23.18 5.38
C GLN A 157 -28.11 -21.91 6.21
N TYR A 158 -27.11 -21.03 6.35
CA TYR A 158 -27.21 -19.78 7.13
C TYR A 158 -27.12 -18.53 6.24
N ILE A 159 -26.36 -18.56 5.14
CA ILE A 159 -26.16 -17.40 4.27
C ILE A 159 -26.01 -17.80 2.80
N SER A 160 -26.70 -17.08 1.91
CA SER A 160 -26.49 -17.14 0.46
C SER A 160 -25.81 -15.86 -0.02
N VAL A 161 -24.80 -15.98 -0.87
CA VAL A 161 -23.90 -14.88 -1.28
C VAL A 161 -24.16 -14.45 -2.72
N SER A 162 -24.03 -13.15 -3.01
CA SER A 162 -24.02 -12.58 -4.36
C SER A 162 -22.83 -11.63 -4.54
N GLY A 163 -22.19 -11.70 -5.71
CA GLY A 163 -20.98 -10.95 -6.03
C GLY A 163 -19.67 -11.60 -5.55
N ASN A 164 -18.54 -11.02 -5.96
CA ASN A 164 -17.21 -11.54 -5.68
C ASN A 164 -16.76 -11.21 -4.25
N VAL A 165 -16.61 -12.22 -3.40
CA VAL A 165 -15.97 -12.09 -2.07
C VAL A 165 -14.47 -12.32 -2.21
N SER A 166 -13.64 -11.40 -1.71
CA SER A 166 -12.20 -11.65 -1.58
C SER A 166 -11.93 -12.68 -0.48
N SER A 167 -11.40 -13.85 -0.85
CA SER A 167 -11.02 -14.92 0.06
C SER A 167 -9.59 -14.76 0.57
N GLY A 168 -9.44 -14.81 1.89
CA GLY A 168 -8.17 -14.70 2.60
C GLY A 168 -7.48 -16.05 2.77
N GLY A 169 -6.77 -16.51 1.74
CA GLY A 169 -5.57 -17.36 1.94
C GLY A 169 -5.56 -18.79 1.36
N SER A 170 -4.37 -19.14 0.82
CA SER A 170 -3.79 -20.48 0.64
C SER A 170 -4.43 -21.49 -0.33
N GLY A 171 -3.73 -21.80 -1.44
CA GLY A 171 -4.07 -22.96 -2.29
C GLY A 171 -3.31 -23.08 -3.62
N SER A 172 -2.06 -23.54 -3.58
CA SER A 172 -1.14 -23.90 -4.69
C SER A 172 -1.72 -24.36 -6.06
N GLY A 173 -1.10 -23.88 -7.16
CA GLY A 173 -0.80 -24.71 -8.35
C GLY A 173 -1.51 -24.38 -9.68
N GLY A 174 -0.76 -24.48 -10.79
CA GLY A 174 -1.32 -24.56 -12.16
C GLY A 174 -0.80 -23.51 -13.15
N SER A 175 0.00 -23.92 -14.14
CA SER A 175 0.52 -23.04 -15.21
C SER A 175 -0.53 -22.74 -16.29
N GLY A 176 -0.50 -21.52 -16.83
CA GLY A 176 -1.24 -21.16 -18.05
C GLY A 176 -0.54 -20.01 -18.78
N SER A 177 0.05 -20.27 -19.95
CA SER A 177 0.73 -19.25 -20.75
C SER A 177 -0.25 -18.51 -21.66
N GLY A 178 -0.14 -17.18 -21.72
CA GLY A 178 -0.99 -16.33 -22.56
C GLY A 178 -0.38 -14.95 -22.75
N SER A 179 0.27 -14.74 -23.89
CA SER A 179 0.84 -13.43 -24.24
C SER A 179 -0.26 -12.50 -24.77
N GLY A 180 -0.38 -11.31 -24.18
CA GLY A 180 -1.40 -10.33 -24.56
C GLY A 180 -1.08 -8.95 -23.97
N SER A 181 -0.49 -8.07 -24.79
CA SER A 181 -0.03 -6.74 -24.35
C SER A 181 -1.18 -5.93 -23.79
N SER A 182 -1.14 -5.73 -22.48
CA SER A 182 -2.13 -5.01 -21.67
C SER A 182 -1.36 -4.10 -20.73
N ALA A 183 -1.85 -2.88 -20.49
CA ALA A 183 -1.20 -1.95 -19.56
C ALA A 183 -0.97 -2.63 -18.20
N PRO A 184 0.16 -2.37 -17.51
CA PRO A 184 0.53 -3.08 -16.30
C PRO A 184 -0.61 -3.11 -15.29
N SER A 185 -1.00 -4.31 -14.89
CA SER A 185 -1.88 -4.47 -13.73
C SER A 185 -1.21 -3.80 -12.53
N THR A 186 -2.00 -3.22 -11.62
CA THR A 186 -1.43 -2.67 -10.38
C THR A 186 -0.70 -3.74 -9.56
N GLY A 187 -1.06 -5.02 -9.68
CA GLY A 187 -0.28 -6.12 -9.13
C GLY A 187 1.15 -6.20 -9.69
N SER A 188 1.35 -5.98 -10.98
CA SER A 188 2.68 -5.99 -11.62
C SER A 188 3.57 -4.86 -11.09
N VAL A 189 3.01 -3.65 -10.93
CA VAL A 189 3.72 -2.50 -10.33
C VAL A 189 4.08 -2.77 -8.87
N GLU A 190 3.12 -3.20 -8.06
CA GLU A 190 3.36 -3.45 -6.64
C GLU A 190 4.30 -4.64 -6.40
N SER A 191 4.33 -5.67 -7.26
CA SER A 191 5.32 -6.75 -7.17
C SER A 191 6.75 -6.27 -7.40
N VAL A 192 6.98 -5.37 -8.35
CA VAL A 192 8.31 -4.74 -8.57
C VAL A 192 8.72 -3.91 -7.37
N ILE A 193 7.81 -3.07 -6.85
CA ILE A 193 8.11 -2.22 -5.70
C ILE A 193 8.32 -3.06 -4.43
N ALA A 194 7.49 -4.09 -4.19
CA ALA A 194 7.67 -5.03 -3.08
C ALA A 194 8.94 -5.86 -3.21
N ALA A 195 9.40 -6.19 -4.42
CA ALA A 195 10.71 -6.80 -4.64
C ALA A 195 11.85 -5.83 -4.26
N GLY A 196 11.83 -4.61 -4.79
CA GLY A 196 12.84 -3.59 -4.46
C GLY A 196 12.91 -3.24 -2.97
N LEU A 197 11.77 -3.20 -2.27
CA LEU A 197 11.71 -2.91 -0.84
C LEU A 197 12.33 -3.99 0.06
N LYS A 198 12.50 -5.24 -0.42
CA LYS A 198 13.24 -6.30 0.31
C LYS A 198 14.71 -5.94 0.51
N TYR A 199 15.26 -5.10 -0.37
CA TYR A 199 16.68 -4.76 -0.40
C TYR A 199 17.02 -3.47 0.35
N LEU A 200 16.07 -2.83 1.05
CA LEU A 200 16.35 -1.64 1.86
C LEU A 200 17.52 -1.88 2.84
N GLY A 201 18.56 -1.07 2.74
CA GLY A 201 19.81 -1.22 3.50
C GLY A 201 20.90 -2.07 2.83
N THR A 202 20.66 -2.71 1.67
CA THR A 202 21.73 -3.37 0.91
C THR A 202 22.77 -2.34 0.48
N PRO A 203 24.08 -2.53 0.77
CA PRO A 203 25.11 -1.53 0.50
C PRO A 203 25.24 -1.14 -0.98
N TYR A 204 25.73 0.09 -1.20
CA TYR A 204 26.06 0.61 -2.51
C TYR A 204 27.45 0.14 -2.96
N GLU A 205 27.56 -0.38 -4.18
CA GLU A 205 28.82 -0.69 -4.85
C GLU A 205 28.73 -0.29 -6.32
N TYR A 206 29.55 0.67 -6.76
CA TYR A 206 29.58 1.10 -8.15
C TYR A 206 30.07 -0.03 -9.06
N GLY A 207 29.24 -0.48 -10.00
CA GLY A 207 29.57 -1.61 -10.87
C GLY A 207 29.39 -2.99 -10.22
N SER A 208 28.49 -3.10 -9.23
CA SER A 208 28.13 -4.34 -8.51
C SER A 208 27.94 -5.57 -9.42
N SER A 209 28.16 -6.76 -8.86
CA SER A 209 27.95 -8.00 -9.62
C SER A 209 26.48 -8.30 -9.84
N ARG A 210 26.04 -8.23 -11.11
CA ARG A 210 24.72 -8.63 -11.65
C ARG A 210 24.34 -10.11 -11.42
N SER A 211 25.08 -10.82 -10.57
CA SER A 211 24.92 -12.24 -10.20
C SER A 211 24.72 -12.47 -8.69
N THR A 212 24.81 -11.42 -7.87
CA THR A 212 24.56 -11.48 -6.42
C THR A 212 23.66 -10.32 -6.00
N THR A 213 23.17 -10.35 -4.75
CA THR A 213 22.36 -9.27 -4.16
C THR A 213 22.97 -8.78 -2.84
N SER A 214 24.29 -8.96 -2.70
CA SER A 214 25.12 -8.57 -1.56
C SER A 214 25.35 -7.05 -1.50
N THR A 215 25.38 -6.43 -2.67
CA THR A 215 25.68 -5.02 -2.94
C THR A 215 25.01 -4.64 -4.26
N PHE A 216 24.74 -3.36 -4.50
CA PHE A 216 24.14 -2.88 -5.75
C PHE A 216 24.65 -1.48 -6.15
N ASP A 217 24.81 -1.23 -7.45
CA ASP A 217 24.65 0.13 -7.99
C ASP A 217 23.18 0.43 -8.33
N CYS A 218 22.90 1.69 -8.65
CA CYS A 218 21.56 2.19 -8.98
C CYS A 218 20.83 1.29 -10.00
N SER A 219 21.47 1.02 -11.14
CA SER A 219 20.88 0.30 -12.26
C SER A 219 20.74 -1.19 -11.96
N ASP A 220 21.67 -1.78 -11.20
CA ASP A 220 21.61 -3.18 -10.79
C ASP A 220 20.49 -3.43 -9.76
N PHE A 221 20.29 -2.49 -8.83
CA PHE A 221 19.15 -2.53 -7.92
C PHE A 221 17.82 -2.46 -8.67
N VAL A 222 17.65 -1.50 -9.58
CA VAL A 222 16.42 -1.36 -10.40
C VAL A 222 16.20 -2.63 -11.24
N ARG A 223 17.27 -3.13 -11.85
CA ARG A 223 17.30 -4.37 -12.62
C ARG A 223 16.80 -5.57 -11.81
N GLN A 224 17.30 -5.76 -10.60
CA GLN A 224 16.94 -6.87 -9.73
C GLN A 224 15.49 -6.79 -9.26
N ALA A 225 15.01 -5.59 -8.90
CA ALA A 225 13.61 -5.37 -8.52
C ALA A 225 12.61 -5.75 -9.63
N PHE A 226 12.94 -5.48 -10.90
CA PHE A 226 12.14 -5.92 -12.05
C PHE A 226 12.25 -7.42 -12.34
N LEU A 227 13.42 -8.01 -12.13
CA LEU A 227 13.65 -9.44 -12.31
C LEU A 227 12.87 -10.27 -11.28
N ASP A 228 12.92 -9.91 -10.00
CA ASP A 228 12.20 -10.62 -8.92
C ASP A 228 10.70 -10.32 -8.89
N GLY A 229 10.31 -9.09 -9.25
CA GLY A 229 8.91 -8.66 -9.20
C GLY A 229 8.05 -9.22 -10.32
N VAL A 230 8.60 -9.28 -11.55
CA VAL A 230 7.84 -9.64 -12.77
C VAL A 230 8.63 -10.46 -13.80
N GLY A 231 9.86 -10.89 -13.49
CA GLY A 231 10.71 -11.65 -14.42
C GLY A 231 11.34 -10.81 -15.54
N ILE A 232 11.19 -9.48 -15.53
CA ILE A 232 11.64 -8.61 -16.63
C ILE A 232 13.14 -8.31 -16.48
N LYS A 233 13.94 -8.94 -17.34
CA LYS A 233 15.39 -8.77 -17.39
C LYS A 233 15.78 -7.48 -18.14
N LEU A 234 15.69 -6.33 -17.46
CA LEU A 234 16.11 -5.01 -17.97
C LEU A 234 17.57 -4.98 -18.47
N PRO A 235 18.01 -3.94 -19.22
CA PRO A 235 19.43 -3.69 -19.51
C PRO A 235 20.30 -3.53 -18.26
N ALA A 236 21.61 -3.72 -18.42
CA ALA A 236 22.55 -3.85 -17.29
C ALA A 236 22.96 -2.51 -16.65
N ASP A 237 22.77 -1.39 -17.35
CA ASP A 237 23.13 -0.03 -16.95
C ASP A 237 21.97 0.97 -17.12
N SER A 238 22.07 2.12 -16.47
CA SER A 238 21.01 3.14 -16.42
C SER A 238 20.73 3.86 -17.74
N ARG A 239 21.65 3.84 -18.71
CA ARG A 239 21.41 4.42 -20.06
C ARG A 239 20.60 3.44 -20.90
N GLY A 240 21.01 2.17 -20.91
CA GLY A 240 20.21 1.11 -21.53
C GLY A 240 18.80 1.02 -20.95
N GLN A 241 18.63 1.24 -19.64
CA GLN A 241 17.29 1.30 -19.02
C GLN A 241 16.48 2.55 -19.45
N GLY A 242 17.12 3.70 -19.66
CA GLY A 242 16.48 4.89 -20.25
C GLY A 242 16.06 4.70 -21.72
N GLU A 243 16.89 4.01 -22.50
CA GLU A 243 16.58 3.59 -23.87
C GLU A 243 15.42 2.58 -23.89
N TYR A 244 15.40 1.62 -22.96
CA TYR A 244 14.34 0.62 -22.85
C TYR A 244 12.96 1.24 -22.64
N ILE A 245 12.82 2.26 -21.77
CA ILE A 245 11.52 2.91 -21.58
C ILE A 245 11.11 3.79 -22.76
N THR A 246 12.07 4.48 -23.42
CA THR A 246 11.79 5.39 -24.53
C THR A 246 11.47 4.68 -25.83
N GLN A 247 11.95 3.44 -26.01
CA GLN A 247 11.52 2.55 -27.10
C GLN A 247 10.12 1.95 -26.86
N ARG A 248 9.67 1.83 -25.59
CA ARG A 248 8.35 1.26 -25.23
C ARG A 248 7.23 2.29 -25.18
N GLY A 249 7.53 3.54 -24.85
CA GLY A 249 6.50 4.56 -24.67
C GLY A 249 7.03 5.97 -24.45
N LYS A 250 6.09 6.90 -24.23
CA LYS A 250 6.41 8.32 -24.02
C LYS A 250 7.00 8.54 -22.63
N ALA A 251 8.28 8.90 -22.57
CA ALA A 251 8.89 9.45 -21.38
C ALA A 251 8.40 10.89 -21.09
N VAL A 252 8.40 11.29 -19.81
CA VAL A 252 8.01 12.63 -19.34
C VAL A 252 9.12 13.29 -18.53
N SER A 253 9.32 14.60 -18.71
CA SER A 253 10.41 15.40 -18.11
C SER A 253 9.99 16.21 -16.88
N ASP A 254 8.72 16.14 -16.47
CA ASP A 254 8.21 16.59 -15.17
C ASP A 254 7.81 15.37 -14.34
N TRP A 255 8.48 15.18 -13.19
CA TRP A 255 8.29 14.01 -12.33
C TRP A 255 6.87 13.92 -11.76
N ARG A 256 6.12 15.02 -11.73
CA ARG A 256 4.71 15.07 -11.26
C ARG A 256 3.75 14.32 -12.20
N GLN A 257 4.19 14.04 -13.43
CA GLN A 257 3.42 13.32 -14.45
C GLN A 257 3.72 11.81 -14.46
N LEU A 258 4.70 11.37 -13.67
CA LEU A 258 5.05 9.94 -13.54
C LEU A 258 4.00 9.19 -12.73
N LYS A 259 3.85 7.91 -13.05
CA LYS A 259 3.06 6.94 -12.31
C LYS A 259 3.96 6.16 -11.35
N ARG A 260 3.42 5.74 -10.22
CA ARG A 260 4.07 4.75 -9.34
C ARG A 260 4.43 3.52 -10.17
N GLY A 261 5.70 3.08 -10.11
CA GLY A 261 6.28 2.03 -10.94
C GLY A 261 7.11 2.52 -12.14
N ASP A 262 6.97 3.79 -12.56
CA ASP A 262 7.81 4.36 -13.63
C ASP A 262 9.29 4.44 -13.20
N LEU A 263 10.20 4.23 -14.13
CA LEU A 263 11.63 4.48 -13.91
C LEU A 263 11.93 5.98 -14.02
N MET A 264 12.89 6.45 -13.23
CA MET A 264 13.36 7.84 -13.19
C MET A 264 14.83 7.90 -13.52
N PHE A 265 15.23 8.83 -14.40
CA PHE A 265 16.61 8.96 -14.85
C PHE A 265 17.18 10.35 -14.53
N PHE A 266 18.43 10.37 -14.06
CA PHE A 266 19.08 11.55 -13.49
C PHE A 266 20.50 11.73 -14.03
N MET A 267 20.91 12.98 -14.23
CA MET A 267 22.30 13.33 -14.58
C MET A 267 23.23 13.41 -13.37
N SER A 268 24.51 13.74 -13.60
CA SER A 268 25.53 13.96 -12.57
C SER A 268 25.09 14.95 -11.48
N TYR A 269 25.53 14.70 -10.24
CA TYR A 269 25.40 15.67 -9.16
C TYR A 269 26.37 16.84 -9.36
N LYS A 270 25.87 18.08 -9.21
CA LYS A 270 26.65 19.33 -9.27
C LYS A 270 26.65 20.11 -7.95
N GLY A 271 25.90 19.65 -6.95
CA GLY A 271 25.65 20.37 -5.70
C GLY A 271 24.20 20.22 -5.23
N SER A 272 23.91 20.69 -4.01
CA SER A 272 22.61 20.56 -3.36
C SER A 272 21.60 21.65 -3.72
N LYS A 273 22.05 22.76 -4.31
CA LYS A 273 21.26 23.97 -4.60
C LYS A 273 20.85 24.03 -6.08
N ALA A 274 19.66 24.57 -6.36
CA ALA A 274 19.16 24.76 -7.73
C ALA A 274 20.14 25.57 -8.62
N SER A 275 20.82 26.56 -8.05
CA SER A 275 21.82 27.39 -8.76
C SER A 275 22.99 26.60 -9.33
N ALA A 276 23.35 25.43 -8.76
CA ALA A 276 24.40 24.56 -9.31
C ALA A 276 24.00 23.88 -10.64
N TYR A 277 22.73 23.98 -11.03
CA TYR A 277 22.18 23.45 -12.28
C TYR A 277 21.68 24.56 -13.22
N ALA A 278 21.84 25.83 -12.87
CA ALA A 278 21.54 26.96 -13.75
C ALA A 278 22.31 26.83 -15.07
N GLY A 279 21.68 27.19 -16.19
CA GLY A 279 22.25 27.04 -17.54
C GLY A 279 22.47 25.59 -18.02
N THR A 280 22.09 24.57 -17.24
CA THR A 280 22.27 23.17 -17.64
C THR A 280 21.20 22.73 -18.63
N ASN A 281 21.59 22.45 -19.88
CA ASN A 281 20.69 21.82 -20.85
C ASN A 281 20.43 20.35 -20.46
N LYS A 282 19.23 20.07 -19.95
CA LYS A 282 18.80 18.70 -19.60
C LYS A 282 18.59 17.81 -20.83
N ALA A 283 18.29 18.36 -22.01
CA ALA A 283 18.04 17.58 -23.22
C ALA A 283 19.32 16.95 -23.82
N SER A 284 20.50 17.48 -23.47
CA SER A 284 21.81 16.94 -23.87
C SER A 284 22.60 16.38 -22.68
N ALA A 285 21.92 16.03 -21.58
CA ALA A 285 22.56 15.55 -20.37
C ALA A 285 22.63 14.02 -20.30
N THR A 286 23.80 13.49 -20.02
CA THR A 286 24.01 12.04 -19.86
C THR A 286 23.34 11.51 -18.60
N ILE A 287 22.66 10.37 -18.70
CA ILE A 287 22.20 9.61 -17.52
C ILE A 287 23.43 9.05 -16.78
N THR A 288 23.43 9.23 -15.46
CA THR A 288 24.44 8.68 -14.55
C THR A 288 23.85 8.00 -13.32
N HIS A 289 22.52 7.95 -13.19
CA HIS A 289 21.80 7.42 -12.03
C HIS A 289 20.32 7.19 -12.38
N ASP A 290 19.71 6.16 -11.81
CA ASP A 290 18.31 5.79 -11.98
C ASP A 290 17.63 5.35 -10.67
N GLY A 291 16.31 5.15 -10.71
CA GLY A 291 15.50 4.72 -9.57
C GLY A 291 14.05 4.48 -9.94
N ILE A 292 13.29 3.87 -9.03
CA ILE A 292 11.85 3.57 -9.23
C ILE A 292 11.03 4.66 -8.57
N TYR A 293 10.10 5.29 -9.32
CA TYR A 293 9.16 6.25 -8.76
C TYR A 293 8.07 5.54 -7.96
N LEU A 294 7.83 6.00 -6.73
CA LEU A 294 6.89 5.37 -5.81
C LEU A 294 5.57 6.13 -5.68
N GLY A 295 5.40 7.24 -6.39
CA GLY A 295 4.37 8.25 -6.09
C GLY A 295 4.87 9.28 -5.06
N ASP A 296 4.04 10.28 -4.75
CA ASP A 296 4.22 11.27 -3.67
C ASP A 296 5.60 11.95 -3.62
N GLY A 297 6.24 12.12 -4.77
CA GLY A 297 7.60 12.66 -4.88
C GLY A 297 8.65 11.80 -4.20
N LYS A 298 8.55 10.46 -4.26
CA LYS A 298 9.45 9.49 -3.63
C LYS A 298 10.14 8.59 -4.66
N ILE A 299 11.42 8.32 -4.42
CA ILE A 299 12.31 7.51 -5.28
C ILE A 299 12.86 6.36 -4.43
N LEU A 300 12.77 5.12 -4.93
CA LEU A 300 13.48 3.97 -4.38
C LEU A 300 14.71 3.68 -5.24
N HIS A 301 15.90 3.75 -4.65
CA HIS A 301 17.19 3.62 -5.35
C HIS A 301 18.35 3.36 -4.39
N THR A 302 19.55 3.09 -4.90
CA THR A 302 20.81 3.08 -4.14
C THR A 302 21.83 3.99 -4.82
N TYR A 303 22.57 4.81 -4.06
CA TYR A 303 23.48 5.80 -4.64
C TYR A 303 24.76 6.08 -3.82
N SER A 304 24.81 5.72 -2.55
CA SER A 304 26.02 5.79 -1.71
C SER A 304 25.82 4.99 -0.42
N ASN A 305 26.92 4.65 0.28
CA ASN A 305 26.84 3.94 1.57
C ASN A 305 26.48 4.89 2.72
N GLU A 306 26.85 6.16 2.62
CA GLU A 306 26.51 7.24 3.55
C GLU A 306 25.00 7.55 3.52
N ALA A 307 24.33 7.25 2.39
CA ALA A 307 22.88 7.29 2.25
C ALA A 307 22.15 6.06 2.84
N GLY A 308 22.89 5.06 3.30
CA GLY A 308 22.37 3.78 3.79
C GLY A 308 22.17 2.72 2.70
N GLY A 309 22.82 2.85 1.54
CA GLY A 309 22.65 1.92 0.42
C GLY A 309 21.29 2.09 -0.28
N VAL A 310 20.57 0.99 -0.52
CA VAL A 310 19.19 1.03 -1.04
C VAL A 310 18.28 1.75 -0.03
N THR A 311 17.69 2.85 -0.46
CA THR A 311 17.04 3.84 0.39
C THR A 311 15.89 4.54 -0.34
N ILE A 312 15.05 5.28 0.40
CA ILE A 312 13.93 6.04 -0.14
C ILE A 312 14.20 7.53 0.01
N SER A 313 14.32 8.24 -1.11
CA SER A 313 14.56 9.69 -1.16
C SER A 313 13.30 10.47 -1.54
N SER A 314 13.18 11.72 -1.08
CA SER A 314 12.19 12.66 -1.63
C SER A 314 12.81 13.47 -2.77
N ILE A 315 12.06 13.71 -3.84
CA ILE A 315 12.55 14.46 -5.01
C ILE A 315 12.39 15.98 -4.82
N ALA A 316 11.21 16.44 -4.43
CA ALA A 316 10.80 17.85 -4.47
C ALA A 316 11.72 18.76 -3.64
N GLY A 317 12.19 19.85 -4.26
CA GLY A 317 13.09 20.83 -3.64
C GLY A 317 14.53 20.35 -3.38
N THR A 318 14.86 19.10 -3.71
CA THR A 318 16.20 18.51 -3.51
C THR A 318 17.01 18.50 -4.81
N HIS A 319 18.29 18.12 -4.72
CA HIS A 319 19.11 17.88 -5.91
C HIS A 319 18.56 16.79 -6.84
N TRP A 320 17.67 15.91 -6.39
CA TRP A 320 17.04 14.93 -7.27
C TRP A 320 16.11 15.62 -8.29
N GLU A 321 15.36 16.64 -7.91
CA GLU A 321 14.54 17.42 -8.85
C GLU A 321 15.41 18.20 -9.84
N TYR A 322 16.50 18.79 -9.36
CA TYR A 322 17.44 19.52 -10.22
C TYR A 322 18.17 18.58 -11.21
N ARG A 323 18.48 17.34 -10.80
CA ARG A 323 19.13 16.30 -11.63
C ARG A 323 18.19 15.50 -12.54
N PHE A 324 16.89 15.45 -12.26
CA PHE A 324 15.91 14.64 -13.01
C PHE A 324 15.86 15.06 -14.48
N LEU A 325 15.99 14.09 -15.38
CA LEU A 325 15.96 14.31 -16.83
C LEU A 325 14.60 13.94 -17.40
N TYR A 326 14.21 12.68 -17.22
CA TYR A 326 12.93 12.11 -17.63
C TYR A 326 12.66 10.80 -16.89
N GLY A 327 11.44 10.29 -17.04
CA GLY A 327 11.04 8.96 -16.59
C GLY A 327 9.84 8.41 -17.36
N GLY A 328 9.45 7.17 -17.07
CA GLY A 328 8.32 6.49 -17.71
C GLY A 328 8.31 4.98 -17.44
N SER A 329 7.25 4.30 -17.89
CA SER A 329 7.04 2.89 -17.59
C SER A 329 8.02 1.98 -18.33
N ALA A 330 8.62 1.04 -17.58
CA ALA A 330 9.27 -0.14 -18.14
C ALA A 330 8.31 -1.33 -18.31
N LEU A 331 7.09 -1.23 -17.79
CA LEU A 331 5.99 -2.20 -17.95
C LEU A 331 5.04 -1.73 -19.07
#